data_AF-A0A947JK96-F1
#
_entry.id   AF-A0A947JK96-F1
#
_cell.length_a   1.000
_cell.length_b   1.000
_cell.length_c   1.000
_cell.angle_alpha   90.00
_cell.angle_beta   90.00
_cell.angle_gamma   90.00
#
_symmetry.space_group_name_H-M   'P 1'
#
loop_
_entity.id
_entity.type
_entity.pdbx_description
1 polymer ?
#
loop_
_entity_poly.entity_id
_entity_poly.type
_entity_poly.pdbx_seq_one_letter_code
_entity_poly.pdbx_strand_id
1 'polypeptide(L)'
;MDENESTIEIRINIKTAFILGIILGMVFAFGISVLYSQYSRNNIKGVSIFGVNQVSAAEMHHEFICTCCGKLLDEDNICCGIAGDMIKYIDSQISNDLSEEEVILATVKKYGLKSLASEETKEKVKKNLAQNAPSDSPKIDISLLDYDFGEVSQISGVVSYSFPIRNTGESDLVINNLLSSCGCTSAALVMNGEEEPRFSMHNNPENWSATIEPGETVDLKIYYDPNVHKDFRGSATREVTVFSNDPVDFEKSIKIKLRQVD
;
A
#
# COMPACT_ATOMS: atom_id res chain seq x y z
N MET A 1 -85.87 19.12 32.24
CA MET A 1 -84.92 20.21 31.98
C MET A 1 -83.64 19.86 32.72
N ASP A 2 -82.55 20.00 31.98
CA ASP A 2 -81.15 20.18 32.39
C ASP A 2 -80.33 18.98 32.89
N GLU A 3 -79.68 18.35 31.89
CA GLU A 3 -78.22 18.18 31.71
C GLU A 3 -77.29 18.20 32.93
N ASN A 4 -76.43 17.18 33.02
CA ASN A 4 -75.03 17.40 33.41
C ASN A 4 -74.13 16.34 32.75
N GLU A 5 -73.37 16.78 31.76
CA GLU A 5 -72.39 16.03 30.99
C GLU A 5 -71.03 16.13 31.71
N SER A 6 -70.50 15.01 32.25
CA SER A 6 -69.18 15.00 32.87
C SER A 6 -68.10 14.67 31.84
N THR A 7 -67.40 15.69 31.36
CA THR A 7 -66.21 15.54 30.51
C THR A 7 -65.00 15.14 31.35
N ILE A 8 -64.35 14.03 30.98
CA ILE A 8 -63.07 13.58 31.55
C ILE A 8 -61.96 14.26 30.76
N GLU A 9 -61.35 15.30 31.33
CA GLU A 9 -60.11 15.88 30.77
C GLU A 9 -58.90 15.01 31.15
N ILE A 10 -58.34 14.31 30.16
CA ILE A 10 -57.05 13.62 30.29
C ILE A 10 -55.95 14.68 30.13
N ARG A 11 -55.38 15.15 31.25
CA ARG A 11 -54.19 16.01 31.24
C ARG A 11 -52.94 15.19 30.89
N ILE A 12 -52.54 15.21 29.63
CA ILE A 12 -51.24 14.69 29.19
C ILE A 12 -50.18 15.74 29.52
N ASN A 13 -49.26 15.39 30.42
CA ASN A 13 -48.16 16.27 30.82
C ASN A 13 -47.21 16.49 29.62
N ILE A 14 -46.95 17.77 29.31
CA ILE A 14 -46.22 18.22 28.11
C ILE A 14 -44.82 17.58 28.02
N LYS A 15 -44.15 17.31 29.15
CA LYS A 15 -42.84 16.62 29.15
C LYS A 15 -42.94 15.16 28.70
N THR A 16 -44.02 14.47 29.06
CA THR A 16 -44.26 13.07 28.67
C THR A 16 -44.67 12.96 27.19
N ALA A 17 -45.44 13.92 26.69
CA ALA A 17 -45.76 14.02 25.26
C ALA A 17 -44.50 14.28 24.39
N PHE A 18 -43.56 15.08 24.91
CA PHE A 18 -42.31 15.39 24.20
C PHE A 18 -41.36 14.17 24.12
N ILE A 19 -41.22 13.41 25.22
CA ILE A 19 -40.38 12.21 25.24
C ILE A 19 -40.97 11.10 24.36
N LEU A 20 -42.29 10.90 24.38
CA LEU A 20 -42.96 9.95 23.47
C LEU A 20 -42.81 10.38 22.00
N GLY A 21 -42.86 11.68 21.70
CA GLY A 21 -42.63 12.21 20.36
C GLY A 21 -41.20 11.97 19.85
N ILE A 22 -40.19 12.12 20.70
CA ILE A 22 -38.78 11.86 20.35
C ILE A 22 -38.54 10.36 20.11
N ILE A 23 -39.10 9.49 20.96
CA ILE A 23 -38.97 8.04 20.80
C ILE A 23 -39.70 7.56 19.54
N LEU A 24 -40.91 8.05 19.25
CA LEU A 24 -41.60 7.74 17.99
C LEU A 24 -40.82 8.24 16.77
N GLY A 25 -40.25 9.46 16.84
CA GLY A 25 -39.45 10.03 15.76
C GLY A 25 -38.18 9.24 15.47
N MET A 26 -37.48 8.74 16.50
CA MET A 26 -36.30 7.89 16.32
C MET A 26 -36.67 6.51 15.76
N VAL A 27 -37.76 5.89 16.22
CA VAL A 27 -38.23 4.60 15.69
C VAL A 27 -38.66 4.75 14.22
N PHE A 28 -39.27 5.88 13.85
CA PHE A 28 -39.67 6.14 12.46
C PHE A 28 -38.44 6.40 11.56
N ALA A 29 -37.45 7.16 12.03
CA ALA A 29 -36.21 7.40 11.29
C ALA A 29 -35.36 6.13 11.11
N PHE A 30 -35.27 5.29 12.15
CA PHE A 30 -34.58 4.00 12.07
C PHE A 30 -35.36 3.01 11.20
N GLY A 31 -36.69 3.00 11.28
CA GLY A 31 -37.57 2.18 10.44
C GLY A 31 -37.46 2.55 8.96
N ILE A 32 -37.42 3.85 8.63
CA ILE A 32 -37.18 4.33 7.26
C ILE A 32 -35.77 3.96 6.78
N SER A 33 -34.73 4.08 7.62
CA SER A 33 -33.36 3.71 7.24
C SER A 33 -33.20 2.20 7.00
N VAL A 34 -33.85 1.36 7.83
CA VAL A 34 -33.87 -0.10 7.66
C VAL A 34 -34.71 -0.51 6.45
N LEU A 35 -35.86 0.12 6.22
CA LEU A 35 -36.67 -0.10 5.02
C LEU A 35 -35.97 0.39 3.76
N TYR A 36 -35.24 1.51 3.80
CA TYR A 36 -34.44 2.01 2.69
C TYR A 36 -33.22 1.12 2.43
N SER A 37 -32.55 0.60 3.48
CA SER A 37 -31.47 -0.39 3.39
C SER A 37 -31.97 -1.72 2.80
N GLN A 38 -33.15 -2.19 3.19
CA GLN A 38 -33.76 -3.41 2.63
C GLN A 38 -34.35 -3.18 1.24
N TYR A 39 -34.92 -2.01 0.95
CA TYR A 39 -35.41 -1.63 -0.38
C TYR A 39 -34.25 -1.45 -1.36
N SER A 40 -33.16 -0.79 -0.96
CA SER A 40 -31.92 -0.69 -1.74
C SER A 40 -31.29 -2.07 -1.97
N ARG A 41 -31.31 -2.98 -0.99
CA ARG A 41 -30.85 -4.37 -1.19
C ARG A 41 -31.77 -5.23 -2.06
N ASN A 42 -33.08 -4.99 -2.05
CA ASN A 42 -34.04 -5.81 -2.78
C ASN A 42 -34.36 -5.30 -4.19
N ASN A 43 -34.11 -4.02 -4.50
CA ASN A 43 -34.29 -3.44 -5.84
C ASN A 43 -33.00 -3.38 -6.69
N ILE A 44 -31.86 -3.87 -6.19
CA ILE A 44 -30.72 -4.26 -7.03
C ILE A 44 -30.85 -5.76 -7.33
N LYS A 45 -32.00 -6.15 -7.89
CA LYS A 45 -32.19 -7.44 -8.56
C LYS A 45 -32.84 -7.14 -9.89
N GLY A 46 -32.00 -7.06 -10.93
CA GLY A 46 -32.46 -6.95 -12.31
C GLY A 46 -32.48 -5.53 -12.88
N VAL A 47 -31.33 -4.85 -12.88
CA VAL A 47 -31.02 -3.94 -13.97
C VAL A 47 -29.68 -4.39 -14.54
N SER A 48 -29.72 -5.17 -15.61
CA SER A 48 -28.57 -5.41 -16.47
C SER A 48 -28.31 -4.13 -17.27
N ILE A 49 -27.66 -3.16 -16.62
CA ILE A 49 -27.22 -1.93 -17.28
C ILE A 49 -25.81 -2.18 -17.79
N PHE A 50 -25.75 -2.50 -19.09
CA PHE A 50 -24.57 -2.51 -19.96
C PHE A 50 -23.45 -3.47 -19.58
N GLY A 51 -22.99 -4.24 -20.57
CA GLY A 51 -21.88 -5.19 -20.41
C GLY A 51 -20.64 -4.48 -19.88
N VAL A 52 -20.35 -4.69 -18.60
CA VAL A 52 -18.98 -4.78 -18.15
C VAL A 52 -18.48 -6.06 -18.82
N ASN A 53 -17.66 -5.94 -19.85
CA ASN A 53 -16.91 -7.10 -20.33
C ASN A 53 -16.20 -7.65 -19.09
N GLN A 54 -16.60 -8.82 -18.61
CA GLN A 54 -15.87 -9.49 -17.54
C GLN A 54 -14.46 -9.67 -18.06
N VAL A 55 -13.49 -9.04 -17.39
CA VAL A 55 -12.09 -9.18 -17.76
C VAL A 55 -11.75 -10.66 -17.60
N SER A 56 -11.22 -11.28 -18.64
CA SER A 56 -10.82 -12.67 -18.50
C SER A 56 -9.61 -12.75 -17.56
N ALA A 57 -9.56 -13.79 -16.72
CA ALA A 57 -8.46 -14.00 -15.78
C ALA A 57 -7.10 -14.03 -16.51
N ALA A 58 -7.06 -14.72 -17.65
CA ALA A 58 -5.90 -14.76 -18.54
C ALA A 58 -5.45 -13.36 -18.98
N GLU A 59 -6.35 -12.48 -19.44
CA GLU A 59 -5.98 -11.11 -19.82
C GLU A 59 -5.41 -10.32 -18.64
N MET A 60 -6.00 -10.49 -17.44
CA MET A 60 -5.51 -9.83 -16.24
C MET A 60 -4.11 -10.27 -15.82
N HIS A 61 -3.76 -11.56 -15.98
CA HIS A 61 -2.42 -12.03 -15.59
C HIS A 61 -1.32 -11.39 -16.44
N HIS A 62 -1.59 -11.11 -17.72
CA HIS A 62 -0.62 -10.51 -18.64
C HIS A 62 -0.31 -9.03 -18.35
N GLU A 63 -1.13 -8.35 -17.53
CA GLU A 63 -0.79 -7.02 -17.01
C GLU A 63 0.40 -7.05 -16.03
N PHE A 64 0.79 -8.25 -15.56
CA PHE A 64 1.78 -8.41 -14.52
C PHE A 64 2.98 -9.27 -14.93
N ILE A 65 4.09 -9.01 -14.24
CA ILE A 65 5.30 -9.82 -14.26
C ILE A 65 5.56 -10.44 -12.89
N CYS A 66 6.19 -11.61 -12.89
CA CYS A 66 6.71 -12.25 -11.71
C CYS A 66 7.85 -11.41 -11.12
N THR A 67 7.68 -10.96 -9.87
CA THR A 67 8.67 -10.12 -9.16
C THR A 67 10.00 -10.83 -8.90
N CYS A 68 10.05 -12.17 -9.03
CA CYS A 68 11.29 -12.95 -8.88
C CYS A 68 12.15 -12.96 -10.15
N CYS A 69 11.54 -13.04 -11.33
CA CYS A 69 12.26 -13.30 -12.59
C CYS A 69 11.95 -12.34 -13.74
N GLY A 70 10.98 -11.43 -13.55
CA GLY A 70 10.56 -10.43 -14.52
C GLY A 70 9.78 -10.98 -15.72
N LYS A 71 9.49 -12.28 -15.77
CA LYS A 71 8.66 -12.88 -16.83
C LYS A 71 7.19 -12.51 -16.61
N LEU A 72 6.44 -12.36 -17.69
CA LEU A 72 4.98 -12.25 -17.65
C LEU A 72 4.39 -13.41 -16.84
N LEU A 73 3.32 -13.14 -16.10
CA LEU A 73 2.57 -14.21 -15.46
C LEU A 73 1.83 -15.02 -16.53
N ASP A 74 1.85 -16.32 -16.33
CA ASP A 74 1.27 -17.31 -17.23
C ASP A 74 0.64 -18.40 -16.35
N GLU A 75 -0.69 -18.50 -16.41
CA GLU A 75 -1.47 -19.48 -15.63
C GLU A 75 -1.24 -20.93 -16.10
N ASP A 76 -0.89 -21.13 -17.37
CA ASP A 76 -0.59 -22.45 -17.92
C ASP A 76 0.85 -22.89 -17.59
N ASN A 77 1.76 -21.94 -17.36
CA ASN A 77 3.20 -22.20 -17.13
C ASN A 77 3.74 -21.48 -15.87
N ILE A 78 3.20 -21.83 -14.71
CA ILE A 78 3.61 -21.24 -13.42
C ILE A 78 5.10 -21.52 -13.13
N CYS A 79 5.92 -20.47 -13.15
CA CYS A 79 7.37 -20.60 -13.00
C CYS A 79 7.88 -20.87 -11.57
N CYS A 80 7.15 -20.43 -10.54
CA CYS A 80 7.52 -20.59 -9.12
C CYS A 80 6.33 -20.35 -8.19
N GLY A 81 6.51 -20.60 -6.88
CA GLY A 81 5.47 -20.37 -5.87
C GLY A 81 4.98 -18.92 -5.80
N ILE A 82 5.88 -17.94 -5.91
CA ILE A 82 5.52 -16.51 -5.89
C ILE A 82 4.57 -16.16 -7.05
N ALA A 83 4.88 -16.64 -8.27
CA ALA A 83 4.02 -16.43 -9.43
C ALA A 83 2.64 -17.09 -9.23
N GLY A 84 2.61 -18.32 -8.72
CA GLY A 84 1.36 -19.02 -8.43
C GLY A 84 0.51 -18.32 -7.36
N ASP A 85 1.12 -17.75 -6.32
CA ASP A 85 0.41 -17.03 -5.28
C ASP A 85 -0.09 -15.66 -5.75
N MET A 86 0.65 -15.01 -6.66
CA MET A 86 0.22 -13.79 -7.32
C MET A 86 -0.99 -14.03 -8.22
N ILE A 87 -0.96 -15.08 -9.06
CA ILE A 87 -2.08 -15.51 -9.90
C ILE A 87 -3.33 -15.77 -9.05
N LYS A 88 -3.23 -16.61 -8.01
CA LYS A 88 -4.36 -16.90 -7.10
C LYS A 88 -4.93 -15.64 -6.45
N TYR A 89 -4.08 -14.68 -6.10
CA TYR A 89 -4.52 -13.41 -5.53
C TYR A 89 -5.32 -12.60 -6.55
N ILE A 90 -4.80 -12.47 -7.78
CA ILE A 90 -5.50 -11.78 -8.88
C ILE A 90 -6.85 -12.44 -9.14
N ASP A 91 -6.90 -13.77 -9.26
CA ASP A 91 -8.13 -14.53 -9.46
C ASP A 91 -9.14 -14.29 -8.34
N SER A 92 -8.65 -14.24 -7.09
CA SER A 92 -9.50 -13.92 -5.94
C SER A 92 -10.08 -12.50 -6.04
N GLN A 93 -9.31 -11.51 -6.51
CA GLN A 93 -9.82 -10.14 -6.72
C GLN A 93 -10.89 -10.10 -7.82
N ILE A 94 -10.67 -10.81 -8.93
CA ILE A 94 -11.64 -10.92 -10.03
C ILE A 94 -12.93 -11.59 -9.55
N SER A 95 -12.81 -12.65 -8.73
CA SER A 95 -13.97 -13.36 -8.18
C SER A 95 -14.80 -12.54 -7.20
N ASN A 96 -14.26 -11.43 -6.69
CA ASN A 96 -14.97 -10.46 -5.84
C ASN A 96 -15.69 -9.37 -6.65
N ASP A 97 -15.88 -9.58 -7.97
CA ASP A 97 -16.53 -8.66 -8.90
C ASP A 97 -15.87 -7.26 -8.97
N LEU A 98 -14.56 -7.19 -8.71
CA LEU A 98 -13.80 -5.96 -8.86
C LEU A 98 -13.59 -5.64 -10.36
N SER A 99 -13.59 -4.35 -10.68
CA SER A 99 -13.20 -3.87 -12.01
C SER A 99 -11.71 -4.11 -12.30
N GLU A 100 -11.32 -4.09 -13.57
CA GLU A 100 -9.92 -4.22 -14.02
C GLU A 100 -8.97 -3.30 -13.23
N GLU A 101 -9.37 -2.03 -13.09
CA GLU A 101 -8.58 -1.01 -12.41
C GLU A 101 -8.45 -1.30 -10.90
N GLU A 102 -9.51 -1.80 -10.26
CA GLU A 102 -9.50 -2.20 -8.86
C GLU A 102 -8.63 -3.44 -8.63
N VAL A 103 -8.68 -4.43 -9.53
CA VAL A 103 -7.80 -5.62 -9.48
C VAL A 103 -6.34 -5.19 -9.64
N ILE A 104 -6.04 -4.32 -10.61
CA ILE A 104 -4.70 -3.75 -10.82
C ILE A 104 -4.21 -3.06 -9.55
N LEU A 105 -5.03 -2.16 -9.01
CA LEU A 105 -4.68 -1.39 -7.83
C LEU A 105 -4.47 -2.27 -6.60
N ALA A 106 -5.34 -3.25 -6.36
CA ALA A 106 -5.22 -4.19 -5.25
C ALA A 106 -3.97 -5.07 -5.37
N THR A 107 -3.58 -5.43 -6.60
CA THR A 107 -2.38 -6.23 -6.87
C THR A 107 -1.12 -5.41 -6.69
N VAL A 108 -1.08 -4.18 -7.23
CA VAL A 108 0.01 -3.22 -7.07
C VAL A 108 0.25 -2.89 -5.60
N LYS A 109 -0.80 -2.67 -4.81
CA LYS A 109 -0.68 -2.43 -3.36
C LYS A 109 -0.09 -3.60 -2.59
N LYS A 110 -0.21 -4.83 -3.11
CA LYS A 110 0.29 -6.05 -2.46
C LYS A 110 1.68 -6.46 -2.93
N TYR A 111 1.96 -6.33 -4.22
CA TYR A 111 3.17 -6.86 -4.85
C TYR A 111 4.12 -5.78 -5.39
N GLY A 112 3.77 -4.51 -5.23
CA GLY A 112 4.57 -3.38 -5.66
C GLY A 112 4.27 -2.92 -7.09
N LEU A 113 4.53 -1.66 -7.38
CA LEU A 113 4.32 -1.10 -8.73
C LEU A 113 5.20 -1.76 -9.80
N LYS A 114 6.37 -2.29 -9.39
CA LYS A 114 7.27 -3.05 -10.25
C LYS A 114 6.67 -4.37 -10.74
N SER A 115 5.56 -4.83 -10.16
CA SER A 115 4.86 -6.04 -10.61
C SER A 115 4.12 -5.84 -11.93
N LEU A 116 3.91 -4.60 -12.39
CA LEU A 116 3.27 -4.31 -13.68
C LEU A 116 4.22 -4.53 -14.86
N ALA A 117 3.70 -5.09 -15.94
CA ALA A 117 4.44 -5.36 -17.17
C ALA A 117 4.67 -4.09 -18.01
N SER A 118 3.65 -3.23 -18.10
CA SER A 118 3.64 -2.04 -18.96
C SER A 118 4.01 -0.77 -18.19
N GLU A 119 4.94 0.02 -18.73
CA GLU A 119 5.23 1.37 -18.21
C GLU A 119 4.03 2.32 -18.36
N GLU A 120 3.21 2.15 -19.40
CA GLU A 120 1.98 2.94 -19.57
C GLU A 120 0.99 2.66 -18.44
N THR A 121 0.77 1.38 -18.11
CA THR A 121 -0.10 0.97 -17.00
C THR A 121 0.44 1.48 -15.67
N LYS A 122 1.77 1.43 -15.44
CA LYS A 122 2.40 2.00 -14.24
C LYS A 122 2.11 3.49 -14.08
N GLU A 123 2.28 4.28 -15.14
CA GLU A 123 2.01 5.71 -15.10
C GLU A 123 0.52 6.01 -14.88
N LYS A 124 -0.38 5.24 -15.50
CA LYS A 124 -1.83 5.34 -15.27
C LYS A 124 -2.18 5.07 -13.80
N VAL A 125 -1.63 4.01 -13.22
CA VAL A 125 -1.85 3.65 -11.81
C VAL A 125 -1.28 4.71 -10.88
N LYS A 126 -0.04 5.20 -11.10
CA LYS A 126 0.53 6.30 -10.33
C LYS A 126 -0.34 7.55 -10.36
N LYS A 127 -0.86 7.91 -11.54
CA LYS A 127 -1.77 9.05 -11.69
C LYS A 127 -3.08 8.83 -10.94
N ASN A 128 -3.68 7.65 -11.02
CA ASN A 128 -4.89 7.32 -10.25
C ASN A 128 -4.61 7.42 -8.73
N LEU A 129 -3.51 6.84 -8.25
CA LEU A 129 -3.10 6.91 -6.85
C LEU A 129 -2.94 8.36 -6.40
N ALA A 130 -2.25 9.19 -7.18
CA ALA A 130 -2.04 10.61 -6.86
C ALA A 130 -3.36 11.42 -6.86
N GLN A 131 -4.30 11.10 -7.73
CA GLN A 131 -5.61 11.77 -7.80
C GLN A 131 -6.53 11.41 -6.62
N ASN A 132 -6.39 10.20 -6.08
CA ASN A 132 -7.20 9.70 -4.98
C ASN A 132 -6.50 9.78 -3.61
N ALA A 133 -5.24 10.21 -3.57
CA ALA A 133 -4.51 10.44 -2.34
C ALA A 133 -5.16 11.58 -1.54
N PRO A 134 -5.30 11.43 -0.20
CA PRO A 134 -5.68 12.55 0.66
C PRO A 134 -4.76 13.76 0.44
N SER A 135 -5.30 14.97 0.52
CA SER A 135 -4.50 16.19 0.32
C SER A 135 -3.37 16.33 1.35
N ASP A 136 -3.63 15.82 2.55
CA ASP A 136 -2.73 15.84 3.70
C ASP A 136 -1.85 14.58 3.82
N SER A 137 -1.77 13.75 2.76
CA SER A 137 -1.02 12.49 2.80
C SER A 137 0.48 12.69 3.09
N PRO A 138 1.17 11.67 3.64
CA PRO A 138 2.62 11.68 3.71
C PRO A 138 3.20 11.60 2.30
N LYS A 139 4.41 12.14 2.10
CA LYS A 139 5.11 12.07 0.81
C LYS A 139 6.59 11.80 1.00
N ILE A 140 7.08 10.66 0.52
CA ILE A 140 8.49 10.32 0.59
C ILE A 140 9.26 10.99 -0.55
N ASP A 141 10.24 11.81 -0.20
CA ASP A 141 11.21 12.35 -1.15
C ASP A 141 12.59 11.75 -0.89
N ILE A 142 13.18 11.23 -1.96
CA ILE A 142 14.56 10.73 -2.01
C ILE A 142 15.12 11.24 -3.32
N SER A 143 15.78 12.39 -3.28
CA SER A 143 16.20 13.10 -4.50
C SER A 143 17.37 12.39 -5.21
N LEU A 144 18.21 11.66 -4.48
CA LEU A 144 19.30 10.86 -5.03
C LEU A 144 18.92 9.38 -4.98
N LEU A 145 18.68 8.77 -6.15
CA LEU A 145 18.24 7.38 -6.26
C LEU A 145 19.37 6.41 -6.65
N ASP A 146 20.57 6.92 -6.92
CA ASP A 146 21.74 6.08 -7.08
C ASP A 146 23.03 6.66 -6.51
N TYR A 147 23.96 5.78 -6.20
CA TYR A 147 25.32 6.12 -5.79
C TYR A 147 26.30 5.09 -6.34
N ASP A 148 27.47 5.54 -6.78
CA ASP A 148 28.55 4.66 -7.25
C ASP A 148 29.72 4.72 -6.25
N PHE A 149 30.00 3.59 -5.60
CA PHE A 149 31.15 3.46 -4.71
C PHE A 149 32.49 3.41 -5.47
N GLY A 150 32.46 3.25 -6.80
CA GLY A 150 33.66 3.01 -7.59
C GLY A 150 34.26 1.64 -7.27
N GLU A 151 35.58 1.61 -7.06
CA GLU A 151 36.27 0.37 -6.68
C GLU A 151 36.14 0.09 -5.19
N VAL A 152 35.72 -1.13 -4.85
CA VAL A 152 35.60 -1.60 -3.47
C VAL A 152 36.48 -2.84 -3.32
N SER A 153 37.56 -2.72 -2.53
CA SER A 153 38.42 -3.86 -2.20
C SER A 153 37.96 -4.59 -0.95
N GLN A 154 38.26 -5.88 -0.85
CA GLN A 154 37.90 -6.67 0.33
C GLN A 154 38.66 -6.20 1.57
N ILE A 155 39.90 -5.74 1.35
CA ILE A 155 40.80 -5.20 2.38
C ILE A 155 40.22 -3.93 3.01
N SER A 156 39.51 -3.11 2.23
CA SER A 156 38.87 -1.88 2.74
C SER A 156 37.67 -2.16 3.65
N GLY A 157 37.15 -3.39 3.62
CA GLY A 157 36.00 -3.80 4.43
C GLY A 157 34.69 -3.20 3.92
N VAL A 158 33.76 -3.00 4.85
CA VAL A 158 32.41 -2.50 4.54
C VAL A 158 32.47 -1.03 4.14
N VAL A 159 31.83 -0.69 3.03
CA VAL A 159 31.61 0.71 2.60
C VAL A 159 30.15 1.10 2.83
N SER A 160 29.89 2.39 3.00
CA SER A 160 28.53 2.90 3.19
C SER A 160 28.30 4.28 2.62
N TYR A 161 27.06 4.58 2.25
CA TYR A 161 26.63 5.91 1.84
C TYR A 161 25.26 6.24 2.45
N SER A 162 25.06 7.50 2.86
CA SER A 162 23.81 7.98 3.45
C SER A 162 22.99 8.74 2.41
N PHE A 163 21.77 8.30 2.17
CA PHE A 163 20.79 8.97 1.32
C PHE A 163 19.81 9.75 2.19
N PRO A 164 19.61 11.06 1.97
CA PRO A 164 18.60 11.80 2.70
C PRO A 164 17.21 11.35 2.27
N ILE A 165 16.38 10.97 3.23
CA ILE A 165 14.95 10.73 3.07
C ILE A 165 14.21 11.86 3.76
N ARG A 166 13.32 12.53 3.03
CA ARG A 166 12.52 13.63 3.55
C ARG A 166 11.04 13.33 3.44
N ASN A 167 10.28 13.65 4.49
CA ASN A 167 8.83 13.75 4.38
C ASN A 167 8.45 15.13 3.85
N THR A 168 7.91 15.18 2.63
CA THR A 168 7.44 16.41 1.97
C THR A 168 5.91 16.54 2.00
N GLY A 169 5.23 15.63 2.69
CA GLY A 169 3.79 15.62 2.88
C GLY A 169 3.35 16.44 4.10
N GLU A 170 2.09 16.28 4.48
CA GLU A 170 1.47 17.03 5.59
C GLU A 170 1.09 16.14 6.79
N SER A 171 1.33 14.83 6.70
CA SER A 171 1.16 13.86 7.79
C SER A 171 2.39 12.96 7.92
N ASP A 172 2.43 12.21 9.02
CA ASP A 172 3.52 11.31 9.39
C ASP A 172 3.81 10.27 8.30
N LEU A 173 5.04 10.30 7.79
CA LEU A 173 5.57 9.29 6.89
C LEU A 173 6.09 8.13 7.73
N VAL A 174 5.44 6.99 7.63
CA VAL A 174 5.82 5.77 8.33
C VAL A 174 6.57 4.87 7.37
N ILE A 175 7.85 4.62 7.66
CA ILE A 175 8.65 3.56 7.02
C ILE A 175 8.45 2.30 7.85
N ASN A 176 7.96 1.24 7.23
CA ASN A 176 7.64 -0.01 7.93
C ASN A 176 8.52 -1.20 7.52
N ASN A 177 9.32 -1.05 6.46
CA ASN A 177 10.26 -2.08 6.05
C ASN A 177 11.37 -1.50 5.17
N LEU A 178 12.52 -2.17 5.19
CA LEU A 178 13.61 -1.99 4.25
C LEU A 178 14.01 -3.37 3.71
N LEU A 179 14.30 -3.47 2.41
CA LEU A 179 14.71 -4.74 1.80
C LEU A 179 15.88 -4.52 0.85
N SER A 180 16.95 -5.30 1.00
CA SER A 180 18.05 -5.30 0.04
C SER A 180 17.92 -6.45 -0.96
N SER A 181 18.40 -6.24 -2.17
CA SER A 181 18.37 -7.25 -3.24
C SER A 181 19.40 -8.38 -3.06
N CYS A 182 20.31 -8.27 -2.10
CA CYS A 182 21.36 -9.25 -1.85
C CYS A 182 21.88 -9.16 -0.41
N GLY A 183 22.27 -10.30 0.18
CA GLY A 183 22.84 -10.36 1.53
C GLY A 183 24.16 -9.60 1.72
N CYS A 184 24.88 -9.26 0.64
CA CYS A 184 26.05 -8.37 0.70
C CYS A 184 25.68 -6.89 0.86
N THR A 185 24.39 -6.56 0.91
CA THR A 185 23.87 -5.21 1.08
C THR A 185 22.95 -5.18 2.29
N SER A 186 23.09 -4.14 3.11
CA SER A 186 22.17 -3.87 4.22
C SER A 186 21.88 -2.38 4.31
N ALA A 187 20.82 -2.01 5.01
CA ALA A 187 20.43 -0.63 5.21
C ALA A 187 19.83 -0.40 6.59
N ALA A 188 19.99 0.80 7.11
CA ALA A 188 19.36 1.26 8.35
C ALA A 188 19.00 2.74 8.21
N LEU A 189 17.94 3.16 8.91
CA LEU A 189 17.71 4.59 9.12
C LEU A 189 18.65 5.09 10.21
N VAL A 190 19.06 6.35 10.11
CA VAL A 190 19.75 7.07 11.18
C VAL A 190 18.84 8.21 11.60
N MET A 191 18.30 8.10 12.81
CA MET A 191 17.31 9.02 13.37
C MET A 191 17.86 9.57 14.68
N ASN A 192 17.81 10.89 14.87
CA ASN A 192 18.34 11.55 16.06
C ASN A 192 19.81 11.20 16.38
N GLY A 193 20.60 10.87 15.36
CA GLY A 193 22.01 10.46 15.51
C GLY A 193 22.22 9.00 15.91
N GLU A 194 21.15 8.21 16.06
CA GLU A 194 21.21 6.78 16.38
C GLU A 194 20.84 5.94 15.15
N GLU A 195 21.55 4.83 14.96
CA GLU A 195 21.27 3.88 13.88
C GLU A 195 20.18 2.91 14.30
N GLU A 196 19.07 2.92 13.57
CA GLU A 196 17.98 1.97 13.69
C GLU A 196 18.43 0.55 13.33
N PRO A 197 17.64 -0.49 13.65
CA PRO A 197 17.95 -1.87 13.26
C PRO A 197 18.32 -2.01 11.79
N ARG A 198 19.33 -2.83 11.51
CA ARG A 198 19.76 -3.13 10.14
C ARG A 198 18.84 -4.14 9.46
N PHE A 199 18.51 -3.84 8.22
CA PHE A 199 17.79 -4.71 7.30
C PHE A 199 18.72 -5.18 6.18
N SER A 200 18.53 -6.41 5.72
CA SER A 200 19.22 -7.02 4.59
C SER A 200 18.22 -7.83 3.77
N MET A 201 18.69 -8.84 3.03
CA MET A 201 17.88 -9.73 2.21
C MET A 201 17.11 -10.76 3.06
N HIS A 202 17.65 -11.12 4.23
CA HIS A 202 17.12 -12.15 5.12
C HIS A 202 17.26 -11.75 6.59
N ASN A 203 16.43 -12.37 7.45
CA ASN A 203 16.46 -12.21 8.91
C ASN A 203 16.28 -10.76 9.40
N ASN A 204 15.37 -10.04 8.75
CA ASN A 204 15.06 -8.66 9.10
C ASN A 204 14.23 -8.57 10.38
N PRO A 205 14.30 -7.46 11.13
CA PRO A 205 13.43 -7.19 12.27
C PRO A 205 11.96 -7.31 11.90
N GLU A 206 11.18 -7.98 12.75
CA GLU A 206 9.73 -8.03 12.66
C GLU A 206 9.10 -6.95 13.55
N ASN A 207 7.91 -6.46 13.18
CA ASN A 207 7.15 -5.47 13.95
C ASN A 207 7.91 -4.15 14.21
N TRP A 208 8.74 -3.73 13.25
CA TRP A 208 9.44 -2.45 13.30
C TRP A 208 8.75 -1.42 12.41
N SER A 209 8.79 -0.15 12.83
CA SER A 209 8.42 0.99 12.03
C SER A 209 9.14 2.24 12.54
N ALA A 210 9.45 3.15 11.64
CA ALA A 210 9.98 4.47 11.93
C ALA A 210 9.03 5.56 11.39
N THR A 211 8.83 6.61 12.17
CA THR A 211 8.00 7.76 11.80
C THR A 211 8.89 8.96 11.49
N ILE A 212 8.67 9.58 10.34
CA ILE A 212 9.33 10.82 9.90
C ILE A 212 8.25 11.90 9.83
N GLU A 213 8.37 12.93 10.67
CA GLU A 213 7.39 14.01 10.78
C GLU A 213 7.35 14.88 9.51
N PRO A 214 6.25 15.59 9.22
CA PRO A 214 6.18 16.52 8.09
C PRO A 214 7.35 17.52 8.06
N GLY A 215 8.09 17.54 6.95
CA GLY A 215 9.24 18.41 6.73
C GLY A 215 10.58 17.86 7.28
N GLU A 216 10.56 16.83 8.13
CA GLU A 216 11.75 16.19 8.69
C GLU A 216 12.56 15.46 7.62
N THR A 217 13.88 15.42 7.82
CA THR A 217 14.83 14.66 6.99
C THR A 217 15.65 13.74 7.89
N VAL A 218 15.72 12.47 7.51
CA VAL A 218 16.55 11.43 8.16
C VAL A 218 17.47 10.80 7.12
N ASP A 219 18.53 10.13 7.57
CA ASP A 219 19.44 9.45 6.65
C ASP A 219 19.07 7.97 6.52
N LEU A 220 18.97 7.46 5.30
CA LEU A 220 19.05 6.04 5.01
C LEU A 220 20.49 5.67 4.69
N LYS A 221 21.14 4.97 5.61
CA LYS A 221 22.51 4.51 5.43
C LYS A 221 22.51 3.13 4.79
N ILE A 222 23.04 3.04 3.58
CA ILE A 222 23.19 1.79 2.83
C ILE A 222 24.63 1.32 2.93
N TYR A 223 24.81 0.04 3.24
CA TYR A 223 26.07 -0.65 3.40
C TYR A 223 26.29 -1.68 2.30
N TYR A 224 27.54 -1.83 1.89
CA TYR A 224 27.99 -2.93 1.05
C TYR A 224 29.18 -3.65 1.71
N ASP A 225 29.05 -4.97 1.89
CA ASP A 225 30.09 -5.82 2.45
C ASP A 225 30.70 -6.75 1.37
N PRO A 226 31.94 -6.45 0.89
CA PRO A 226 32.62 -7.28 -0.12
C PRO A 226 33.06 -8.65 0.42
N ASN A 227 32.93 -8.91 1.73
CA ASN A 227 33.33 -10.16 2.37
C ASN A 227 32.21 -11.20 2.49
N VAL A 228 30.96 -10.84 2.14
CA VAL A 228 29.85 -11.81 2.06
C VAL A 228 30.03 -12.76 0.88
N HIS A 229 30.49 -12.26 -0.26
CA HIS A 229 30.85 -13.07 -1.44
C HIS A 229 32.33 -12.90 -1.76
N LYS A 230 33.18 -13.66 -1.05
CA LYS A 230 34.62 -13.42 -1.12
C LYS A 230 35.23 -13.64 -2.51
N ASP A 231 34.64 -14.53 -3.29
CA ASP A 231 35.13 -14.89 -4.62
C ASP A 231 34.61 -13.97 -5.74
N PHE A 232 33.68 -13.06 -5.43
CA PHE A 232 33.11 -12.16 -6.43
C PHE A 232 34.12 -11.08 -6.83
N ARG A 233 34.26 -10.85 -8.14
CA ARG A 233 35.03 -9.75 -8.72
C ARG A 233 34.27 -9.17 -9.90
N GLY A 234 34.38 -7.85 -10.08
CA GLY A 234 33.74 -7.12 -11.16
C GLY A 234 32.57 -6.27 -10.70
N SER A 235 31.78 -5.80 -11.67
CA SER A 235 30.74 -4.81 -11.44
C SER A 235 29.49 -5.44 -10.82
N ALA A 236 28.93 -4.77 -9.82
CA ALA A 236 27.64 -5.11 -9.24
C ALA A 236 26.75 -3.87 -9.16
N THR A 237 25.46 -4.08 -9.32
CA THR A 237 24.41 -3.13 -8.93
C THR A 237 23.53 -3.81 -7.89
N ARG A 238 23.38 -3.18 -6.73
CA ARG A 238 22.49 -3.64 -5.67
C ARG A 238 21.41 -2.60 -5.46
N GLU A 239 20.28 -3.05 -4.95
CA GLU A 239 19.11 -2.21 -4.75
C GLU A 239 18.64 -2.36 -3.30
N VAL A 240 18.25 -1.25 -2.69
CA VAL A 240 17.53 -1.21 -1.42
C VAL A 240 16.17 -0.58 -1.68
N THR A 241 15.10 -1.27 -1.28
CA THR A 241 13.73 -0.76 -1.36
C THR A 241 13.27 -0.32 0.03
N VAL A 242 12.75 0.90 0.09
CA VAL A 242 12.09 1.51 1.25
C VAL A 242 10.59 1.35 1.07
N PHE A 243 9.92 0.78 2.07
CA PHE A 243 8.46 0.63 2.10
C PHE A 243 7.86 1.64 3.07
N SER A 244 6.83 2.36 2.63
CA SER A 244 6.21 3.42 3.42
C SER A 244 4.70 3.51 3.23
N ASN A 245 4.06 4.36 4.03
CA ASN A 245 2.64 4.72 3.89
C ASN A 245 2.37 5.86 2.90
N ASP A 246 3.34 6.31 2.10
CA ASP A 246 3.09 7.21 0.97
C ASP A 246 2.07 6.56 0.01
N PRO A 247 0.90 7.17 -0.25
CA PRO A 247 -0.14 6.52 -1.05
C PRO A 247 0.23 6.32 -2.53
N VAL A 248 1.26 7.01 -3.04
CA VAL A 248 1.68 6.96 -4.44
C VAL A 248 3.01 6.23 -4.58
N ASP A 249 4.01 6.62 -3.80
CA ASP A 249 5.36 6.05 -3.81
C ASP A 249 5.61 5.20 -2.54
N PHE A 250 4.66 4.32 -2.20
CA PHE A 250 4.75 3.38 -1.07
C PHE A 250 5.95 2.44 -1.15
N GLU A 251 6.57 2.29 -2.33
CA GLU A 251 7.85 1.61 -2.56
C GLU A 251 8.81 2.52 -3.32
N LYS A 252 9.95 2.85 -2.71
CA LYS A 252 11.04 3.61 -3.33
C LYS A 252 12.32 2.77 -3.33
N SER A 253 12.90 2.57 -4.51
CA SER A 253 14.16 1.82 -4.63
C SER A 253 15.35 2.72 -4.94
N ILE A 254 16.45 2.45 -4.26
CA ILE A 254 17.73 3.16 -4.37
C ILE A 254 18.78 2.17 -4.82
N LYS A 255 19.62 2.56 -5.79
CA LYS A 255 20.65 1.70 -6.36
C LYS A 255 22.03 2.09 -5.89
N ILE A 256 22.82 1.12 -5.46
CA ILE A 256 24.26 1.29 -5.31
C ILE A 256 24.97 0.54 -6.43
N LYS A 257 25.97 1.18 -7.02
CA LYS A 257 26.86 0.63 -8.04
C LYS A 257 28.25 0.52 -7.44
N LEU A 258 28.99 -0.49 -7.88
CA LEU A 258 30.38 -0.69 -7.49
C LEU A 258 31.09 -1.63 -8.45
N ARG A 259 32.41 -1.65 -8.38
CA ARG A 259 33.27 -2.68 -8.94
C ARG A 259 34.08 -3.32 -7.81
N GLN A 260 33.77 -4.58 -7.47
CA GLN A 260 34.55 -5.30 -6.47
C GLN A 260 35.89 -5.71 -7.07
N VAL A 261 36.96 -5.34 -6.36
CA VAL A 261 38.35 -5.71 -6.66
C VAL A 261 38.92 -6.51 -5.49
N ASP A 262 40.15 -6.98 -5.63
CA ASP A 262 40.88 -7.64 -4.53
C ASP A 262 41.07 -6.70 -3.33
#